data_AF-A0A3M2BL31-F1
#
_entry.id   AF-A0A3M2BL31-F1
#
_cell.length_a   1.000
_cell.length_b   1.000
_cell.length_c   1.000
_cell.angle_alpha   90.00
_cell.angle_beta   90.00
_cell.angle_gamma   90.00
#
_symmetry.space_group_name_H-M   'P 1'
#
loop_
_entity.id
_entity.type
_entity.pdbx_description
1 polymer ?
#
loop_
_entity_poly.entity_id
_entity_poly.type
_entity_poly.pdbx_seq_one_letter_code
_entity_poly.pdbx_strand_id
1 'polypeptide(L)'
;MSEARPSYGLLEALRAQGSRRPAGRRFVVARYFGEGAEVLRALALHGGGWSGFEVTTPARLAAHVAARELAHEGLSVLDDFAVKALADEVLDRVLEGPAWQAFRPLGEGVGFREAVAGTLQALR
;
A
#
# COMPACT_ATOMS: atom_id res chain seq x y z
N MET A 1 20.26 13.75 38.23
CA MET A 1 20.09 14.33 36.89
C MET A 1 19.10 13.45 36.14
N SER A 2 17.83 13.83 36.12
CA SER A 2 16.78 13.08 35.43
C SER A 2 16.81 13.49 33.97
N GLU A 3 17.32 12.61 33.10
CA GLU A 3 17.16 12.76 31.65
C GLU A 3 15.67 12.81 31.33
N ALA A 4 15.20 13.97 30.88
CA ALA A 4 13.85 14.13 30.37
C ALA A 4 13.72 13.27 29.11
N ARG A 5 13.09 12.10 29.24
CA ARG A 5 12.78 11.27 28.07
C ARG A 5 11.89 12.10 27.13
N PRO A 6 12.21 12.22 25.84
CA PRO A 6 11.32 12.87 24.90
C PRO A 6 9.95 12.19 24.96
N SER A 7 8.91 12.98 25.25
CA SER A 7 7.53 12.49 25.32
C SER A 7 6.97 12.41 23.90
N TYR A 8 7.02 11.22 23.32
CA TYR A 8 6.41 10.96 22.02
C TYR A 8 4.91 10.67 22.24
N GLY A 9 4.07 11.69 22.06
CA GLY A 9 2.61 11.58 22.28
C GLY A 9 1.95 10.41 21.54
N LEU A 10 2.45 10.05 20.36
CA LEU A 10 2.01 8.86 19.63
C LEU A 10 2.33 7.55 20.38
N LEU A 11 3.56 7.39 20.89
CA LEU A 11 3.96 6.17 21.61
C LEU A 11 3.18 6.01 22.91
N GLU A 12 2.92 7.11 23.62
CA GLU A 12 2.06 7.09 24.81
C GLU A 12 0.62 6.69 24.49
N ALA A 13 0.06 7.22 23.39
CA ALA A 13 -1.27 6.82 22.94
C ALA A 13 -1.31 5.33 22.58
N LEU A 14 -0.32 4.82 21.85
CA LEU A 14 -0.21 3.41 21.50
C LEU A 14 -0.06 2.52 22.75
N ARG A 15 0.77 2.94 23.71
CA ARG A 15 0.94 2.23 24.99
C ARG A 15 -0.37 2.15 25.77
N ALA A 16 -1.10 3.26 25.88
CA ALA A 16 -2.40 3.29 26.54
C ALA A 16 -3.42 2.36 25.86
N GLN A 17 -3.42 2.28 24.53
CA GLN A 17 -4.26 1.33 23.79
C GLN A 17 -3.82 -0.13 24.01
N GLY A 18 -2.51 -0.38 24.05
CA GLY A 18 -1.89 -1.65 24.41
C GLY A 18 -2.42 -2.23 25.71
N SER A 19 -2.36 -1.43 26.78
CA SER A 19 -2.79 -1.86 28.11
C SER A 19 -4.28 -2.14 28.19
N ARG A 20 -5.13 -1.49 27.38
CA ARG A 20 -6.58 -1.71 27.37
C ARG A 20 -6.98 -3.04 26.75
N ARG A 21 -6.23 -3.55 25.75
CA ARG A 21 -6.51 -4.82 25.07
C ARG A 21 -5.22 -5.57 24.72
N PRO A 22 -4.56 -6.21 25.69
CA PRO A 22 -3.23 -6.80 25.50
C PRO A 22 -3.14 -7.83 24.35
N ALA A 23 -4.18 -8.63 24.16
CA ALA A 23 -4.25 -9.66 23.12
C ALA A 23 -5.10 -9.27 21.89
N GLY A 24 -5.67 -8.06 21.87
CA GLY A 24 -6.51 -7.62 20.76
C GLY A 24 -5.66 -7.20 19.55
N ARG A 25 -5.96 -7.72 18.36
CA ARG A 25 -5.36 -7.30 17.10
C ARG A 25 -5.71 -5.85 16.80
N ARG A 26 -4.70 -5.04 16.49
CA ARG A 26 -4.76 -3.59 16.26
C ARG A 26 -3.85 -3.23 15.10
N PHE A 27 -4.27 -2.28 14.28
CA PHE A 27 -3.49 -1.82 13.14
C PHE A 27 -2.85 -0.47 13.40
N VAL A 28 -1.56 -0.36 13.11
CA VAL A 28 -0.88 0.92 12.86
C VAL A 28 -0.92 1.15 11.36
N VAL A 29 -1.73 2.11 10.93
CA VAL A 29 -1.83 2.50 9.53
C VAL A 29 -0.80 3.58 9.25
N ALA A 30 0.20 3.26 8.43
CA ALA A 30 1.25 4.19 8.05
C ALA A 30 1.27 4.38 6.53
N ARG A 31 1.88 5.47 6.05
CA ARG A 31 2.00 5.73 4.61
C ARG A 31 2.83 4.62 3.95
N TYR A 32 3.93 4.25 4.59
CA TYR A 32 4.78 3.15 4.19
C TYR A 32 4.91 2.12 5.31
N PHE A 33 5.09 0.85 4.93
CA PHE A 33 5.28 -0.22 5.93
C PHE A 33 6.50 0.04 6.82
N GLY A 34 7.61 0.53 6.23
CA GLY A 34 8.83 0.83 6.98
C GLY A 34 8.62 1.88 8.09
N GLU A 35 7.84 2.93 7.80
CA GLU A 35 7.51 3.96 8.79
C GLU A 35 6.75 3.36 9.99
N GLY A 36 5.72 2.57 9.73
CA GLY A 36 4.98 1.91 10.81
C GLY A 36 5.82 0.89 11.57
N ALA A 37 6.75 0.21 10.89
CA ALA A 37 7.68 -0.72 11.52
C ALA A 37 8.61 0.00 12.50
N GLU A 38 9.11 1.19 12.14
CA GLU A 38 9.90 2.02 13.05
C GLU A 38 9.08 2.52 14.24
N VAL A 39 7.80 2.85 14.05
CA VAL A 39 6.90 3.19 15.17
C VAL A 39 6.74 2.01 16.14
N LEU A 40 6.53 0.79 15.63
CA LEU A 40 6.41 -0.40 16.48
C LEU A 40 7.74 -0.78 17.15
N ARG A 41 8.87 -0.57 16.46
CA ARG A 41 10.20 -0.71 17.02
C ARG A 41 10.39 0.26 18.20
N ALA A 42 10.04 1.53 18.03
CA ALA A 42 10.12 2.53 19.09
C ALA A 42 9.19 2.18 20.27
N LEU A 43 7.99 1.68 20.00
CA LEU A 43 7.06 1.19 21.02
C LEU A 43 7.62 -0.02 21.78
N ALA A 44 8.29 -0.95 21.10
CA ALA A 44 8.93 -2.09 21.75
C ALA A 44 10.09 -1.65 22.66
N LEU A 45 10.91 -0.69 22.21
CA LEU A 45 12.06 -0.19 22.96
C LEU A 45 11.68 0.70 24.16
N HIS A 46 10.60 1.47 24.04
CA HIS A 46 10.26 2.51 25.03
C HIS A 46 8.92 2.30 25.74
N GLY A 47 8.02 1.51 25.17
CA GLY A 47 6.63 1.36 25.62
C GLY A 47 6.29 0.03 26.30
N GLY A 48 7.25 -0.90 26.43
CA GLY A 48 7.04 -2.17 27.14
C GLY A 48 6.45 -3.30 26.29
N GLY A 49 6.45 -3.16 24.95
CA GLY A 49 6.06 -4.21 24.02
C GLY A 49 5.08 -3.75 22.94
N TRP A 50 5.02 -4.51 21.86
CA TRP A 50 4.21 -4.21 20.67
C TRP A 50 3.17 -5.28 20.36
N SER A 51 2.96 -6.23 21.30
CA SER A 51 2.05 -7.36 21.11
C SER A 51 0.64 -6.88 20.75
N GLY A 52 0.06 -7.56 19.74
CA GLY A 52 -1.25 -7.25 19.19
C GLY A 52 -1.27 -6.07 18.22
N PHE A 53 -0.15 -5.40 17.95
CA PHE A 53 -0.05 -4.40 16.88
C PHE A 53 0.52 -4.99 15.59
N GLU A 54 -0.10 -4.64 14.47
CA GLU A 54 0.36 -4.96 13.11
C GLU A 54 0.45 -3.68 12.28
N VAL A 55 1.51 -3.57 11.48
CA VAL A 55 1.64 -2.47 10.53
C VAL A 55 0.86 -2.79 9.27
N THR A 56 0.09 -1.82 8.79
CA THR A 56 -0.57 -1.88 7.50
C THR A 56 -0.44 -0.54 6.78
N THR A 57 -0.80 -0.53 5.50
CA THR A 57 -0.92 0.69 4.69
C THR A 57 -2.38 0.91 4.33
N PRO A 58 -2.81 2.14 3.96
CA PRO A 58 -4.17 2.39 3.52
C PRO A 58 -4.64 1.43 2.42
N ALA A 59 -3.79 1.16 1.42
CA ALA A 59 -4.09 0.23 0.33
C ALA A 59 -4.32 -1.21 0.82
N ARG A 60 -3.44 -1.71 1.70
CA ARG A 60 -3.59 -3.07 2.28
C ARG A 60 -4.81 -3.18 3.18
N LEU A 61 -5.10 -2.14 3.97
CA LEU A 61 -6.28 -2.11 4.83
C LEU A 61 -7.56 -2.05 3.99
N ALA A 62 -7.60 -1.22 2.95
CA ALA A 62 -8.74 -1.16 2.02
C ALA A 62 -8.98 -2.51 1.34
N ALA A 63 -7.93 -3.17 0.85
CA ALA A 63 -8.03 -4.52 0.29
C ALA A 63 -8.55 -5.54 1.30
N HIS A 64 -8.11 -5.47 2.57
CA HIS A 64 -8.60 -6.35 3.63
C HIS A 64 -10.09 -6.14 3.92
N VAL A 65 -10.55 -4.88 3.95
CA VAL A 65 -11.95 -4.53 4.18
C VAL A 65 -12.83 -4.96 3.01
N ALA A 66 -12.37 -4.74 1.77
CA ALA A 66 -13.14 -5.05 0.57
C ALA A 66 -13.06 -6.53 0.14
N ALA A 67 -12.20 -7.34 0.76
CA ALA A 67 -11.89 -8.70 0.31
C ALA A 67 -13.14 -9.59 0.17
N ARG A 68 -14.09 -9.48 1.10
CA ARG A 68 -15.29 -10.31 1.11
C ARG A 68 -16.23 -9.95 -0.05
N GLU A 69 -16.45 -8.66 -0.25
CA GLU A 69 -17.32 -8.12 -1.30
C GLU A 69 -16.71 -8.41 -2.68
N LEU A 70 -15.41 -8.20 -2.84
CA LEU A 70 -14.70 -8.57 -4.06
C LEU A 70 -14.84 -10.07 -4.37
N ALA A 71 -14.63 -10.93 -3.37
CA ALA A 71 -14.79 -12.37 -3.55
C ALA A 71 -16.23 -12.77 -3.91
N HIS A 72 -17.24 -12.10 -3.33
CA HIS A 72 -18.63 -12.32 -3.67
C HIS A 72 -18.95 -11.99 -5.13
N GLU A 73 -18.30 -10.95 -5.67
CA GLU A 73 -18.42 -10.53 -7.08
C GLU A 73 -17.49 -11.32 -8.02
N GLY A 74 -16.69 -12.26 -7.51
CA GLY A 74 -15.71 -13.00 -8.30
C GLY A 74 -14.53 -12.13 -8.77
N LEU A 75 -14.26 -11.02 -8.07
CA LEU A 75 -13.20 -10.07 -8.38
C LEU A 75 -11.96 -10.30 -7.52
N SER A 76 -10.80 -9.96 -8.07
CA SER A 76 -9.50 -9.98 -7.38
C SER A 76 -8.75 -8.67 -7.58
N VAL A 77 -8.02 -8.22 -6.56
CA VAL A 77 -7.11 -7.06 -6.68
C VAL A 77 -5.92 -7.45 -7.55
N LEU A 78 -5.67 -6.69 -8.61
CA LEU A 78 -4.47 -6.84 -9.43
C LEU A 78 -3.25 -6.27 -8.71
N ASP A 79 -2.13 -7.00 -8.76
CA ASP A 79 -0.82 -6.48 -8.39
C ASP A 79 -0.23 -5.59 -9.50
N ASP A 80 0.88 -4.92 -9.19
CA ASP A 80 1.50 -3.95 -10.10
C ASP A 80 2.00 -4.61 -11.41
N PHE A 81 2.39 -5.89 -11.38
CA PHE A 81 2.82 -6.61 -12.57
C PHE A 81 1.63 -6.98 -13.44
N ALA A 82 0.53 -7.44 -12.83
CA ALA A 82 -0.70 -7.76 -13.53
C ALA A 82 -1.34 -6.51 -14.15
N VAL A 83 -1.29 -5.36 -13.47
CA VAL A 83 -1.70 -4.07 -14.04
C VAL A 83 -0.83 -3.70 -15.23
N LYS A 84 0.50 -3.85 -15.14
CA LYS A 84 1.41 -3.55 -16.25
C LYS A 84 1.15 -4.46 -17.45
N ALA A 85 1.00 -5.76 -17.23
CA ALA A 85 0.71 -6.73 -18.29
C ALA A 85 -0.64 -6.43 -18.99
N LEU A 86 -1.67 -6.10 -18.21
CA LEU A 86 -2.97 -5.69 -18.76
C LEU A 86 -2.86 -4.39 -19.57
N ALA A 87 -2.09 -3.41 -19.08
CA ALA A 87 -1.85 -2.17 -19.79
C ALA A 87 -1.13 -2.40 -21.12
N ASP A 88 -0.10 -3.27 -21.14
CA ASP A 88 0.62 -3.65 -22.35
C ASP A 88 -0.31 -4.35 -23.35
N GLU A 89 -1.13 -5.29 -22.90
CA GLU A 89 -2.09 -6.01 -23.76
C GLU A 89 -3.14 -5.06 -24.35
N VAL A 90 -3.68 -4.14 -23.54
CA VAL A 90 -4.63 -3.13 -24.02
C VAL A 90 -3.96 -2.18 -25.01
N LEU A 91 -2.71 -1.77 -24.75
CA LEU A 91 -1.97 -0.90 -25.64
C LEU A 91 -1.76 -1.54 -27.02
N ASP A 92 -1.41 -2.83 -27.06
CA ASP A 92 -1.23 -3.55 -28.32
C ASP A 92 -2.51 -3.53 -29.16
N ARG A 93 -3.66 -3.82 -28.55
CA ARG A 93 -4.96 -3.77 -29.24
C ARG A 93 -5.32 -2.36 -29.72
N VAL A 94 -4.99 -1.33 -28.94
CA VAL A 94 -5.27 0.07 -29.32
C VAL A 94 -4.42 0.49 -30.52
N LEU A 95 -3.15 0.10 -30.55
CA LEU A 95 -2.21 0.44 -31.63
C LEU A 95 -2.50 -0.28 -32.95
N GLU A 96 -3.22 -1.40 -32.92
CA GLU A 96 -3.75 -2.05 -34.12
C GLU A 96 -4.86 -1.23 -34.80
N GLY A 97 -5.50 -0.31 -34.06
CA GLY A 97 -6.58 0.54 -34.56
C GLY A 97 -6.11 1.59 -35.56
N PRO A 98 -6.92 1.91 -36.59
CA PRO A 98 -6.55 2.88 -37.63
C PRO A 98 -6.30 4.29 -37.09
N ALA A 99 -6.94 4.67 -35.98
CA ALA A 99 -6.74 5.97 -35.33
C ALA A 99 -5.37 6.14 -34.67
N TRP A 100 -4.67 5.04 -34.36
CA TRP A 100 -3.45 5.04 -33.56
C TRP A 100 -2.23 4.53 -34.32
N GLN A 101 -2.35 4.25 -35.62
CA GLN A 101 -1.24 3.75 -36.45
C GLN A 101 0.03 4.61 -36.37
N ALA A 102 -0.11 5.93 -36.26
CA ALA A 102 1.02 6.85 -36.14
C ALA A 102 1.89 6.60 -34.89
N PHE A 103 1.31 6.01 -33.84
CA PHE A 103 1.99 5.71 -32.58
C PHE A 103 2.58 4.29 -32.54
N ARG A 104 2.32 3.45 -33.55
CA ARG A 104 2.82 2.07 -33.59
C ARG A 104 4.35 1.96 -33.43
N PRO A 105 5.18 2.81 -34.06
CA PRO A 105 6.63 2.77 -33.85
C PRO A 105 7.05 3.07 -32.41
N LEU A 106 6.25 3.84 -31.67
CA LEU A 106 6.49 4.13 -30.25
C LEU A 106 6.02 2.97 -29.35
N GLY A 107 5.03 2.19 -29.81
CA GLY A 107 4.52 0.99 -29.13
C GLY A 107 5.57 -0.07 -28.82
N GLU A 108 6.60 -0.19 -29.66
CA GLU A 108 7.72 -1.12 -29.42
C GLU A 108 8.72 -0.59 -28.37
N GLY A 109 8.63 0.70 -28.02
CA GLY A 109 9.53 1.36 -27.10
C GLY A 109 9.14 1.18 -25.63
N VAL A 110 10.08 0.69 -24.81
CA VAL A 110 9.90 0.52 -23.36
C VAL A 110 9.46 1.81 -22.66
N GLY A 111 10.05 2.97 -23.04
CA GLY A 111 9.71 4.25 -22.41
C GLY A 111 8.28 4.73 -22.67
N PHE A 112 7.72 4.43 -23.85
CA PHE A 112 6.32 4.77 -24.15
C PHE A 112 5.36 3.90 -23.32
N ARG A 113 5.63 2.59 -23.25
CA ARG A 113 4.88 1.65 -22.41
C ARG A 113 4.92 2.02 -20.94
N GLU A 114 6.09 2.37 -20.43
CA GLU A 114 6.26 2.84 -19.05
C GLU A 114 5.52 4.15 -18.78
N ALA A 115 5.52 5.10 -19.73
CA ALA A 115 4.78 6.35 -19.59
C ALA A 115 3.25 6.12 -19.59
N VAL A 116 2.74 5.22 -20.43
CA VAL A 116 1.32 4.84 -20.44
C VAL A 116 0.95 4.15 -19.13
N ALA A 117 1.73 3.15 -18.70
CA ALA A 117 1.49 2.46 -17.44
C ALA A 117 1.54 3.42 -16.23
N GLY A 118 2.51 4.33 -16.19
CA GLY A 118 2.63 5.34 -15.15
C GLY A 118 1.45 6.33 -15.16
N THR A 119 0.94 6.71 -16.34
CA THR A 119 -0.25 7.55 -16.46
C THR A 119 -1.49 6.83 -15.94
N LEU A 120 -1.68 5.55 -16.29
CA LEU A 120 -2.79 4.74 -15.78
C LEU A 120 -2.74 4.58 -14.26
N GLN A 121 -1.55 4.41 -13.69
CA GLN A 121 -1.35 4.38 -12.24
C GLN A 121 -1.67 5.71 -11.58
N ALA A 122 -1.31 6.84 -12.19
CA ALA A 122 -1.57 8.17 -11.63
C ALA A 122 -3.06 8.55 -11.62
N LEU A 123 -3.88 7.91 -12.46
CA LEU A 123 -5.34 8.12 -12.50
C LEU A 123 -6.11 7.27 -11.48
N ARG A 124 -5.44 6.35 -10.78
CA ARG A 124 -6.01 5.44 -9.78
C ARG A 124 -5.82 5.98 -8.36
#